data_AF-A0A839T728-F1
#
_entry.id   AF-A0A839T728-F1
#
_cell.length_a   1.000
_cell.length_b   1.000
_cell.length_c   1.000
_cell.angle_alpha   90.00
_cell.angle_beta   90.00
_cell.angle_gamma   90.00
#
_symmetry.space_group_name_H-M   'P 1'
#
loop_
_entity.id
_entity.type
_entity.pdbx_description
1 polymer ?
#
loop_
_entity_poly.entity_id
_entity_poly.type
_entity_poly.pdbx_seq_one_letter_code
_entity_poly.pdbx_strand_id
1 'polypeptide(L)'
;MSEQANNMEIFDMADEFIAIANRLLEEEKDLGKISAAIRYAAARFSAYEAARRSGDLATDKEKATIWFTEQFEKMLVENLDQHIEGS
;
A
#
# COMPACT_ATOMS: atom_id res chain seq x y z
N MET A 1 -33.09 -10.48 9.80
CA MET A 1 -31.69 -10.63 10.23
C MET A 1 -30.93 -9.57 9.46
N SER A 2 -30.49 -8.51 10.14
CA SER A 2 -29.82 -7.37 9.53
C SER A 2 -28.48 -7.80 8.95
N GLU A 3 -28.25 -7.51 7.67
CA GLU A 3 -26.94 -7.57 7.04
C GLU A 3 -25.97 -6.71 7.87
N GLN A 4 -25.11 -7.37 8.65
CA GLN A 4 -23.92 -6.74 9.15
C GLN A 4 -23.00 -6.61 7.94
N ALA A 5 -22.89 -5.38 7.41
CA ALA A 5 -21.83 -5.05 6.46
C ALA A 5 -20.50 -5.44 7.12
N ASN A 6 -19.85 -6.46 6.56
CA ASN A 6 -18.53 -6.91 7.00
C ASN A 6 -17.54 -5.82 6.60
N ASN A 7 -17.32 -4.85 7.50
CA ASN A 7 -16.41 -3.74 7.26
C ASN A 7 -15.00 -4.27 7.52
N MET A 8 -14.23 -4.49 6.45
CA MET A 8 -12.84 -4.92 6.56
C MET A 8 -12.00 -3.82 7.18
N GLU A 9 -11.13 -4.18 8.11
CA GLU A 9 -10.13 -3.27 8.65
C GLU A 9 -8.96 -3.12 7.66
N ILE A 10 -8.14 -2.09 7.84
CA ILE A 10 -7.01 -1.82 6.93
C ILE A 10 -6.02 -2.99 6.85
N PHE A 11 -5.85 -3.73 7.94
CA PHE A 11 -4.98 -4.91 8.00
C PHE A 11 -5.56 -6.07 7.18
N ASP A 12 -6.87 -6.31 7.24
CA ASP A 12 -7.53 -7.34 6.43
C ASP A 12 -7.36 -7.05 4.93
N MET A 13 -7.52 -5.78 4.53
CA MET A 13 -7.31 -5.37 3.14
C MET A 13 -5.83 -5.48 2.72
N ALA A 14 -4.89 -5.16 3.60
CA ALA A 14 -3.46 -5.30 3.34
C ALA A 14 -3.08 -6.77 3.11
N ASP A 15 -3.63 -7.68 3.91
CA ASP A 15 -3.40 -9.12 3.78
C ASP A 15 -3.86 -9.67 2.42
N GLU A 16 -4.98 -9.16 1.87
CA GLU A 16 -5.41 -9.54 0.52
C GLU A 16 -4.38 -9.13 -0.56
N PHE A 17 -3.78 -7.94 -0.45
CA PHE A 17 -2.73 -7.51 -1.37
C PHE A 17 -1.45 -8.34 -1.21
N ILE A 18 -1.08 -8.71 0.03
CA ILE A 18 0.06 -9.57 0.32
C ILE A 18 -0.17 -10.98 -0.24
N ALA A 19 -1.38 -11.53 -0.11
CA ALA A 19 -1.71 -12.84 -0.68
C ALA A 19 -1.50 -12.87 -2.21
N ILE A 20 -1.86 -11.78 -2.91
CA ILE A 20 -1.59 -11.65 -4.35
C ILE A 20 -0.08 -11.61 -4.61
N ALA A 21 0.70 -10.83 -3.84
CA ALA A 21 2.14 -10.76 -4.00
C ALA A 21 2.82 -12.12 -3.74
N ASN A 22 2.37 -12.88 -2.74
CA ASN A 22 2.86 -14.22 -2.46
C ASN A 22 2.59 -15.18 -3.62
N ARG A 23 1.37 -15.16 -4.19
CA ARG A 23 1.05 -15.95 -5.38
C ARG A 23 1.95 -15.60 -6.57
N LEU A 24 2.16 -14.30 -6.82
CA LEU A 24 3.06 -13.85 -7.90
C LEU A 24 4.52 -14.26 -7.64
N LEU A 25 4.97 -14.26 -6.39
CA LEU A 25 6.30 -14.72 -6.02
C LEU A 25 6.47 -16.23 -6.26
N GLU A 26 5.42 -17.01 -6.01
CA GLU A 26 5.42 -18.43 -6.33
C GLU A 26 5.52 -18.69 -7.84
N GLU A 27 4.93 -17.83 -8.67
CA GLU A 27 4.94 -17.96 -10.13
C GLU A 27 6.27 -17.48 -10.75
N GLU A 28 6.71 -16.28 -10.38
CA GLU A 28 7.84 -15.58 -11.03
C GLU A 28 9.20 -15.91 -10.38
N LYS A 29 9.21 -16.41 -9.15
CA LYS A 29 10.43 -16.74 -8.37
C LYS A 29 11.45 -15.59 -8.26
N ASP A 30 10.99 -14.34 -8.34
CA ASP A 30 11.83 -13.14 -8.25
C ASP A 30 11.24 -12.16 -7.22
N LEU A 31 11.78 -12.21 -6.00
CA LEU A 31 11.36 -11.34 -4.90
C LEU A 31 11.57 -9.86 -5.21
N GLY A 32 12.66 -9.51 -5.90
CA GLY A 32 12.98 -8.12 -6.22
C GLY A 32 11.96 -7.53 -7.19
N LYS A 33 11.60 -8.29 -8.23
CA LYS A 33 10.59 -7.91 -9.22
C LYS A 33 9.20 -7.77 -8.59
N ILE A 34 8.76 -8.72 -7.77
CA ILE A 34 7.45 -8.64 -7.11
C ILE A 34 7.41 -7.48 -6.10
N SER A 35 8.48 -7.28 -5.33
CA SER A 35 8.61 -6.15 -4.39
C SER A 35 8.61 -4.79 -5.11
N ALA A 36 9.17 -4.70 -6.32
CA ALA A 36 9.07 -3.50 -7.13
C ALA A 36 7.64 -3.30 -7.67
N ALA A 37 6.98 -4.38 -8.12
CA ALA A 37 5.63 -4.34 -8.65
C ALA A 37 4.60 -3.88 -7.61
N ILE A 38 4.66 -4.37 -6.38
CA ILE A 38 3.71 -3.95 -5.33
C ILE A 38 3.90 -2.48 -4.93
N ARG A 39 5.15 -1.99 -4.84
CA ARG A 39 5.44 -0.57 -4.62
C ARG A 39 4.90 0.30 -5.76
N TYR A 40 5.05 -0.15 -7.01
CA TYR A 40 4.49 0.55 -8.16
C TYR A 40 2.96 0.56 -8.16
N ALA A 41 2.32 -0.55 -7.78
CA ALA A 41 0.87 -0.64 -7.64
C ALA A 41 0.35 0.34 -6.56
N ALA A 42 0.98 0.38 -5.40
CA ALA A 42 0.67 1.32 -4.33
C ALA A 42 0.77 2.77 -4.81
N ALA A 43 1.88 3.14 -5.48
CA ALA A 43 2.06 4.49 -6.03
C ALA A 43 0.97 4.88 -7.04
N ARG A 44 0.55 3.96 -7.92
CA ARG A 44 -0.54 4.20 -8.87
C ARG A 44 -1.87 4.42 -8.17
N PHE A 45 -2.15 3.66 -7.12
CA PHE A 45 -3.39 3.79 -6.36
C PHE A 45 -3.43 5.08 -5.55
N SER A 46 -2.32 5.48 -4.92
CA SER A 46 -2.17 6.79 -4.26
C SER A 46 -2.34 7.96 -5.23
N ALA A 47 -1.77 7.87 -6.43
CA ALA A 47 -1.96 8.89 -7.46
C ALA A 47 -3.44 8.99 -7.89
N TYR A 48 -4.13 7.86 -8.01
CA TYR A 48 -5.56 7.82 -8.27
C TYR A 48 -6.37 8.46 -7.12
N GLU A 49 -6.04 8.16 -5.87
CA GLU A 49 -6.66 8.78 -4.69
C GLU A 49 -6.49 10.31 -4.71
N ALA A 50 -5.27 10.81 -4.93
CA ALA A 50 -5.03 12.25 -5.04
C ALA A 50 -5.84 12.89 -6.17
N ALA A 51 -5.90 12.24 -7.34
CA ALA A 51 -6.70 12.73 -8.46
C ALA A 51 -8.20 12.81 -8.14
N ARG A 52 -8.72 11.94 -7.26
CA ARG A 52 -10.13 11.96 -6.83
C ARG A 52 -10.43 12.97 -5.74
N ARG A 53 -9.44 13.32 -4.92
CA ARG A 53 -9.60 14.28 -3.82
C ARG A 53 -9.29 15.72 -4.22
N SER A 54 -8.47 15.92 -5.25
CA SER A 54 -8.01 17.25 -5.67
C SER A 54 -8.95 17.88 -6.70
N GLY A 55 -9.20 19.19 -6.55
CA GLY A 55 -9.84 20.01 -7.59
C GLY A 55 -8.87 20.47 -8.68
N ASP A 56 -7.56 20.47 -8.38
CA ASP A 56 -6.47 20.77 -9.30
C ASP A 56 -5.20 19.99 -8.91
N LEU A 57 -5.08 18.79 -9.47
CA LEU A 57 -3.98 17.88 -9.15
C LEU A 57 -2.61 18.46 -9.52
N ALA A 58 -2.54 19.36 -10.51
CA ALA A 58 -1.27 19.96 -10.91
C ALA A 58 -0.70 20.84 -9.77
N THR A 59 -1.57 21.61 -9.11
CA THR A 59 -1.21 22.43 -7.95
C THR A 59 -0.96 21.59 -6.69
N ASP A 60 -1.73 20.50 -6.51
CA ASP A 60 -1.64 19.66 -5.30
C ASP A 60 -0.57 18.56 -5.37
N LYS A 61 0.05 18.33 -6.55
CA LYS A 61 0.97 17.21 -6.79
C LYS A 61 2.08 17.09 -5.75
N GLU A 62 2.73 18.20 -5.41
CA GLU A 62 3.85 18.21 -4.45
C GLU A 62 3.38 17.81 -3.04
N LYS A 63 2.28 18.42 -2.58
CA LYS A 63 1.67 18.10 -1.29
C LYS A 63 1.22 16.64 -1.22
N ALA A 64 0.58 16.14 -2.27
CA ALA A 64 0.17 14.74 -2.36
C ALA A 64 1.38 13.80 -2.31
N THR A 65 2.46 14.13 -3.04
CA THR A 65 3.69 13.33 -3.05
C THR A 65 4.27 13.21 -1.64
N ILE A 66 4.47 14.35 -0.96
CA ILE A 66 5.00 14.39 0.42
C ILE A 66 4.12 13.55 1.35
N TRP A 67 2.81 13.78 1.31
CA TRP A 67 1.87 13.09 2.18
C TRP A 67 1.95 11.58 2.03
N PHE A 68 1.87 11.05 0.81
CA PHE A 68 1.90 9.60 0.59
C PHE A 68 3.26 8.98 0.91
N THR A 69 4.38 9.67 0.64
CA THR A 69 5.70 9.17 1.02
C THR A 69 5.86 9.10 2.53
N GLU A 70 5.38 10.10 3.28
CA GLU A 70 5.43 10.08 4.74
C GLU A 70 4.54 8.98 5.34
N GLN A 71 3.36 8.74 4.78
CA GLN A 71 2.51 7.62 5.24
C GLN A 71 3.22 6.28 5.01
N PHE A 72 3.78 6.07 3.82
CA PHE A 72 4.50 4.84 3.49
C PHE A 72 5.74 4.64 4.37
N GLU A 73 6.52 5.70 4.60
CA GLU A 73 7.71 5.67 5.45
C GLU A 73 7.36 5.24 6.87
N LYS A 74 6.31 5.81 7.47
CA LYS A 74 5.86 5.43 8.82
C LYS A 74 5.52 3.94 8.92
N MET A 75 4.72 3.44 7.99
CA MET A 75 4.33 2.02 7.95
C MET A 75 5.53 1.11 7.72
N LEU A 76 6.45 1.51 6.84
CA LEU A 76 7.66 0.75 6.56
C LEU A 76 8.57 0.67 7.80
N VAL A 77 8.81 1.79 8.47
CA VAL A 77 9.62 1.86 9.69
C VAL A 77 9.01 0.97 10.77
N GLU A 78 7.70 1.07 11.01
CA GLU A 78 7.01 0.23 12.00
C GLU A 78 7.20 -1.27 11.71
N ASN A 79 7.07 -1.70 10.45
CA ASN A 79 7.27 -3.11 10.09
C ASN A 79 8.73 -3.55 10.19
N LEU A 80 9.69 -2.67 9.87
CA LEU A 80 11.11 -2.94 10.04
C LEU A 80 11.48 -3.07 11.52
N ASP A 81 10.95 -2.19 12.37
CA ASP A 81 11.16 -2.23 13.82
C ASP A 81 10.61 -3.54 14.41
N GLN A 82 9.41 -3.98 13.98
CA GLN A 82 8.88 -5.29 14.36
C GLN A 82 9.80 -6.46 13.97
N HIS A 83 10.42 -6.40 12.78
CA HIS A 83 11.41 -7.39 12.37
C HIS A 83 12.70 -7.32 13.19
N ILE A 84 13.13 -6.13 13.62
CA ILE A 84 14.33 -5.93 14.45
C ILE A 84 14.08 -6.44 15.89
N GLU A 85 12.96 -6.07 16.50
CA GLU A 85 12.59 -6.46 17.86
C GLU A 85 12.26 -7.96 17.98
N GLY A 86 11.77 -8.56 16.90
CA GLY A 86 11.43 -9.98 16.81
C GLY A 86 12.56 -10.90 16.31
N SER A 87 13.76 -10.37 16.02
CA SER A 87 14.94 -11.13 15.57
C SER A 87 15.89 -11.53 16.69
#